data_AF-A0A7L1X5S3-F1
#
_entry.id   AF-A0A7L1X5S3-F1
#
_cell.length_a   1.000
_cell.length_b   1.000
_cell.length_c   1.000
_cell.angle_alpha   90.00
_cell.angle_beta   90.00
_cell.angle_gamma   90.00
#
_symmetry.space_group_name_H-M   'P 1'
#
loop_
_entity.id
_entity.type
_entity.pdbx_description
1 polymer ?
#
loop_
_entity_poly.entity_id
_entity_poly.type
_entity_poly.pdbx_seq_one_letter_code
_entity_poly.pdbx_strand_id
1 'polypeptide(L)'
;AAPAGAVAFGVKHTEGVSVEVTCQGREEDGSAPSSGTRWPLDEGTVLRFSMSQASTEVNDNKVTVSFYAEGGQPINQAGVFLTGIGMSLDVDADRDSVVEQNNPNKASWTWGPDGHGAILLVNCDKESP
;
A
#
# COMPACT_ATOMS: atom_id res chain seq x y z
N ALA A 1 -18.12 -10.51 0.02
CA ALA A 1 -17.59 -11.06 1.29
C ALA A 1 -18.61 -10.92 2.43
N ALA A 2 -19.32 -9.80 2.52
CA ALA A 2 -20.41 -9.67 3.48
C ALA A 2 -21.50 -10.74 3.23
N PRO A 3 -21.97 -11.45 4.26
CA PRO A 3 -23.11 -12.35 4.16
C PRO A 3 -24.43 -11.58 4.01
N ALA A 4 -25.47 -12.26 3.54
CA ALA A 4 -26.82 -11.70 3.55
C ALA A 4 -27.25 -11.33 4.97
N GLY A 5 -27.89 -10.16 5.13
CA GLY A 5 -28.32 -9.63 6.43
C GLY A 5 -27.25 -8.85 7.20
N ALA A 6 -26.05 -8.68 6.66
CA ALA A 6 -25.06 -7.75 7.22
C ALA A 6 -25.50 -6.29 6.98
N VAL A 7 -25.47 -5.47 8.04
CA VAL A 7 -25.82 -4.04 7.98
C VAL A 7 -24.66 -3.13 8.39
N ALA A 8 -23.67 -3.68 9.09
CA ALA A 8 -22.49 -2.96 9.53
C ALA A 8 -21.25 -3.85 9.49
N PHE A 9 -20.08 -3.22 9.49
CA PHE A 9 -18.81 -3.92 9.62
C PHE A 9 -17.87 -3.19 10.59
N GLY A 10 -16.90 -3.92 11.10
CA GLY A 10 -15.80 -3.41 11.91
C GLY A 10 -14.49 -3.97 11.39
N VAL A 11 -13.40 -3.23 11.60
CA VAL A 11 -12.09 -3.60 11.07
C VAL A 11 -11.09 -3.69 12.22
N LYS A 12 -10.24 -4.72 12.16
CA LYS A 12 -9.03 -4.86 12.98
C LYS A 12 -7.87 -5.14 12.05
N HIS A 13 -6.70 -4.61 12.36
CA HIS A 13 -5.50 -4.84 11.57
C HIS A 13 -4.26 -4.96 12.45
N THR A 14 -3.19 -5.52 11.90
CA THR A 14 -1.86 -5.52 12.52
C THR A 14 -1.21 -4.14 12.46
N GLU A 15 -0.21 -3.90 13.31
CA GLU A 15 0.50 -2.60 13.42
C GLU A 15 1.15 -2.17 12.10
N GLY A 16 1.68 -3.11 11.31
CA GLY A 16 2.32 -2.84 10.02
C GLY A 16 1.36 -2.43 8.89
N VAL A 17 0.06 -2.32 9.17
CA VAL A 17 -0.97 -1.95 8.20
C VAL A 17 -1.69 -0.71 8.68
N SER A 18 -1.82 0.29 7.82
CA SER A 18 -2.75 1.41 8.01
C SER A 18 -4.03 1.14 7.25
N VAL A 19 -5.18 1.46 7.83
CA VAL A 19 -6.49 1.26 7.21
C VAL A 19 -7.29 2.55 7.23
N GLU A 20 -7.93 2.84 6.11
CA GLU A 20 -8.85 3.94 5.93
C GLU A 20 -10.18 3.41 5.37
N VAL A 21 -11.27 4.00 5.85
CA VAL A 21 -12.63 3.67 5.40
C VAL A 21 -13.18 4.85 4.63
N THR A 22 -13.50 4.64 3.35
CA THR A 22 -14.08 5.69 2.50
C THR A 22 -15.52 5.34 2.19
N CYS A 23 -16.45 6.23 2.53
CA CYS A 23 -17.87 6.12 2.20
C CYS A 23 -18.21 7.15 1.12
N GLN A 24 -18.84 6.73 0.02
CA GLN A 24 -19.31 7.70 -0.99
C GLN A 24 -20.34 8.66 -0.38
N GLY A 25 -20.11 9.97 -0.52
CA GLY A 25 -21.05 11.02 -0.11
C GLY A 25 -20.94 11.48 1.35
N ARG A 26 -20.02 10.94 2.15
CA ARG A 26 -19.68 11.45 3.48
C ARG A 26 -18.30 12.11 3.39
N GLU A 27 -18.15 13.34 3.89
CA GLU A 27 -16.83 13.95 4.05
C GLU A 27 -15.92 12.95 4.76
N GLU A 28 -14.68 12.83 4.28
CA GLU A 28 -13.68 11.91 4.81
C GLU A 28 -13.63 12.06 6.33
N ASP A 29 -14.23 11.11 7.04
CA ASP A 29 -14.01 10.97 8.47
C ASP A 29 -12.60 10.40 8.58
N GLY A 30 -11.59 11.27 8.50
CA GLY A 30 -10.16 10.97 8.59
C GLY A 30 -9.73 10.41 9.95
N SER A 31 -10.71 9.95 10.73
CA SER A 31 -10.52 9.27 12.00
C SER A 31 -10.03 7.86 11.73
N ALA A 32 -8.79 7.58 12.15
CA ALA A 32 -8.23 6.24 12.11
C ALA A 32 -9.20 5.24 12.77
N PRO A 33 -9.41 4.05 12.18
CA PRO A 33 -10.32 3.05 12.70
C PRO A 33 -9.88 2.62 14.11
N SER A 34 -10.51 3.19 15.14
CA SER A 34 -10.22 2.82 16.52
C SER A 34 -10.86 1.47 16.85
N SER A 35 -10.26 0.74 17.80
CA SER A 35 -10.74 -0.59 18.20
C SER A 35 -12.20 -0.53 18.66
N GLY A 36 -13.10 -1.14 17.90
CA GLY A 36 -14.53 -1.21 18.23
C GLY A 36 -15.42 -0.25 17.43
N THR A 37 -14.84 0.63 16.60
CA THR A 37 -15.60 1.44 15.65
C THR A 37 -16.32 0.52 14.66
N ARG A 38 -17.58 0.85 14.35
CA ARG A 38 -18.39 0.15 13.35
C ARG A 38 -18.88 1.14 12.32
N TRP A 39 -18.83 0.74 11.07
CA TRP A 39 -19.30 1.52 9.93
C TRP A 39 -20.51 0.83 9.31
N PRO A 40 -21.47 1.61 8.77
CA PRO A 40 -22.57 1.04 8.00
C PRO A 40 -22.02 0.33 6.75
N LEU A 41 -22.68 -0.76 6.36
CA LEU A 41 -22.35 -1.49 5.15
C LEU A 41 -23.16 -0.93 3.97
N ASP A 42 -22.74 0.24 3.48
CA ASP A 42 -23.41 0.95 2.39
C ASP A 42 -22.74 0.68 1.04
N GLU A 43 -23.51 0.78 -0.05
CA GLU A 43 -22.96 0.75 -1.42
C GLU A 43 -21.93 1.87 -1.60
N GLY A 44 -20.81 1.55 -2.26
CA GLY A 44 -19.70 2.49 -2.45
C GLY A 44 -18.77 2.64 -1.25
N THR A 45 -18.98 1.92 -0.15
CA THR A 45 -18.01 1.88 0.95
C THR A 45 -16.80 1.03 0.58
N VAL A 46 -15.59 1.59 0.68
CA VAL A 46 -14.32 0.93 0.32
C VAL A 46 -13.35 1.00 1.49
N LEU A 47 -12.60 -0.09 1.67
CA LEU A 47 -11.46 -0.15 2.59
C LEU A 47 -10.16 0.04 1.80
N ARG A 48 -9.40 1.06 2.15
CA ARG A 48 -8.04 1.26 1.65
C ARG A 48 -7.07 0.85 2.75
N PHE A 49 -6.15 -0.06 2.43
CA PHE A 49 -5.08 -0.44 3.33
C PHE A 49 -3.72 -0.21 2.67
N SER A 50 -2.76 0.23 3.46
CA SER A 50 -1.39 0.51 3.03
C SER A 50 -0.38 -0.05 4.04
N MET A 51 0.82 -0.35 3.56
CA MET A 51 1.96 -0.79 4.36
C MET A 51 3.12 0.17 4.09
N SER A 52 3.84 0.56 5.15
CA SER A 52 5.00 1.47 5.04
C SER A 52 6.34 0.74 5.16
N GLN A 53 6.32 -0.55 5.51
CA GLN A 53 7.51 -1.37 5.71
C GLN A 53 7.30 -2.76 5.08
N ALA A 54 8.40 -3.39 4.70
CA ALA A 54 8.39 -4.77 4.23
C ALA A 54 8.11 -5.74 5.38
N SER A 55 7.46 -6.86 5.06
CA SER A 55 7.24 -7.97 5.98
C SER A 55 8.54 -8.66 6.35
N THR A 56 8.63 -9.16 7.59
CA THR A 56 9.72 -10.02 8.04
C THR A 56 9.41 -11.50 7.79
N GLU A 57 8.13 -11.88 7.83
CA GLU A 57 7.66 -13.25 7.62
C GLU A 57 6.48 -13.28 6.64
N VAL A 58 6.24 -14.43 6.02
CA VAL A 58 5.08 -14.60 5.13
C VAL A 58 3.79 -14.50 5.94
N ASN A 59 2.86 -13.67 5.48
CA ASN A 59 1.55 -13.42 6.10
C ASN A 59 1.61 -12.86 7.53
N ASP A 60 2.68 -12.13 7.87
CA ASP A 60 2.83 -11.46 9.18
C ASP A 60 1.86 -10.30 9.39
N ASN A 61 1.29 -9.76 8.31
CA ASN A 61 0.33 -8.67 8.34
C ASN A 61 -1.07 -9.16 7.97
N LYS A 62 -2.09 -8.61 8.64
CA LYS A 62 -3.48 -9.04 8.45
C LYS A 62 -4.46 -7.91 8.68
N VAL A 63 -5.51 -7.90 7.86
CA VAL A 63 -6.75 -7.13 8.07
C VAL A 63 -7.89 -8.12 8.29
N THR A 64 -8.64 -7.95 9.36
CA THR A 64 -9.86 -8.71 9.64
C THR A 64 -11.05 -7.78 9.61
N VAL A 65 -12.00 -8.08 8.72
CA VAL A 65 -13.30 -7.42 8.63
C VAL A 65 -14.34 -8.30 9.32
N SER A 66 -15.01 -7.77 10.32
CA SER A 66 -16.13 -8.43 11.00
C SER A 66 -17.44 -7.83 10.52
N PHE A 67 -18.41 -8.67 10.15
CA PHE A 67 -19.74 -8.25 9.70
C PHE A 67 -20.76 -8.46 10.82
N TYR A 68 -21.70 -7.53 10.92
CA TYR A 68 -22.71 -7.50 11.97
C TYR A 68 -24.11 -7.40 11.35
N ALA A 69 -25.05 -8.17 11.90
CA ALA A 69 -26.47 -8.03 11.62
C ALA A 69 -27.08 -6.86 12.37
N GLU A 70 -28.34 -6.56 12.05
CA GLU A 70 -29.17 -5.66 12.83
C GLU A 70 -29.23 -6.10 14.31
N GLY A 71 -29.17 -5.14 15.24
CA GLY A 71 -28.98 -5.42 16.68
C GLY A 71 -27.52 -5.69 17.08
N GLY A 72 -26.59 -5.67 16.13
CA GLY A 72 -25.15 -5.62 16.42
C GLY A 72 -24.49 -6.97 16.72
N GLN A 73 -25.17 -8.09 16.45
CA GLN A 73 -24.59 -9.43 16.58
C GLN A 73 -23.57 -9.70 15.46
N PRO A 74 -22.37 -10.23 15.77
CA PRO A 74 -21.41 -10.64 14.75
C PRO A 74 -21.92 -11.87 14.01
N ILE A 75 -21.92 -11.83 12.69
CA ILE A 75 -22.47 -12.91 11.84
C ILE A 75 -21.43 -13.58 10.96
N ASN A 76 -20.34 -12.89 10.59
CA ASN A 76 -19.25 -13.46 9.82
C ASN A 76 -17.97 -12.62 9.92
N GLN A 77 -16.84 -13.17 9.49
CA GLN A 77 -15.58 -12.48 9.34
C GLN A 77 -14.92 -12.83 8.01
N ALA A 78 -14.24 -11.85 7.42
CA ALA A 78 -13.33 -12.04 6.30
C ALA A 78 -11.94 -11.55 6.69
N GLY A 79 -10.91 -12.29 6.28
CA GLY A 79 -9.51 -11.94 6.53
C GLY A 79 -8.75 -11.72 5.23
N VAL A 80 -7.90 -10.71 5.21
CA VAL A 80 -6.87 -10.49 4.18
C VAL A 80 -5.53 -10.63 4.87
N PHE A 81 -4.72 -11.58 4.42
CA PHE A 81 -3.34 -11.75 4.88
C PHE A 81 -2.41 -11.10 3.84
N LEU A 82 -1.43 -10.33 4.32
CA LEU A 82 -0.55 -9.51 3.53
C LEU A 82 0.90 -9.91 3.79
N THR A 83 1.70 -9.97 2.73
CA THR A 83 3.16 -10.04 2.79
C THR A 83 3.69 -8.88 1.96
N GLY A 84 4.24 -7.85 2.62
CA GLY A 84 4.80 -6.68 1.96
C GLY A 84 6.24 -6.93 1.52
N ILE A 85 6.57 -6.58 0.28
CA ILE A 85 7.95 -6.59 -0.23
C ILE A 85 8.32 -5.22 -0.80
N GLY A 86 9.53 -4.77 -0.53
CA GLY A 86 10.10 -3.59 -1.17
C GLY A 86 10.84 -4.00 -2.44
N MET A 87 10.48 -3.41 -3.58
CA MET A 87 11.14 -3.66 -4.86
C MET A 87 11.52 -2.32 -5.50
N SER A 88 12.79 -2.19 -5.85
CA SER A 88 13.30 -1.01 -6.56
C SER A 88 14.44 -1.45 -7.47
N LEU A 89 14.37 -1.07 -8.75
CA LEU A 89 15.53 -1.11 -9.64
C LEU A 89 16.10 0.30 -9.68
N ASP A 90 17.34 0.44 -9.22
CA ASP A 90 17.99 1.73 -8.99
C ASP A 90 19.19 1.89 -9.92
N VAL A 91 19.43 3.13 -10.33
CA VAL A 91 20.47 3.57 -11.26
C VAL A 91 20.99 4.93 -10.79
N ASP A 92 22.21 5.30 -11.18
CA ASP A 92 22.75 6.66 -11.01
C ASP A 92 21.98 7.64 -11.91
N ALA A 93 20.89 8.24 -11.41
CA ALA A 93 20.06 9.18 -12.18
C ALA A 93 20.40 10.65 -11.92
N ASP A 94 21.14 10.98 -10.86
CA ASP A 94 21.61 12.34 -10.57
C ASP A 94 23.04 12.63 -11.09
N ARG A 95 23.71 11.62 -11.65
CA ARG A 95 24.98 11.69 -12.38
C ARG A 95 26.17 12.02 -11.48
N ASP A 96 26.14 11.55 -10.24
CA ASP A 96 27.24 11.70 -9.28
C ASP A 96 28.19 10.48 -9.24
N SER A 97 27.95 9.49 -10.10
CA SER A 97 28.67 8.20 -10.19
C SER A 97 28.36 7.19 -9.08
N VAL A 98 27.30 7.40 -8.29
CA VAL A 98 26.82 6.47 -7.28
C VAL A 98 25.37 6.09 -7.58
N VAL A 99 25.00 4.83 -7.38
CA VAL A 99 23.60 4.40 -7.51
C VAL A 99 22.82 4.82 -6.26
N GLU A 100 21.91 5.77 -6.41
CA GLU A 100 21.06 6.29 -5.36
C GLU A 100 19.78 5.45 -5.15
N GLN A 101 19.27 5.44 -3.92
CA GLN A 101 18.10 4.65 -3.58
C GLN A 101 16.81 5.29 -4.11
N ASN A 102 16.13 4.59 -5.03
CA ASN A 102 14.82 4.94 -5.58
C ASN A 102 14.65 6.41 -6.00
N ASN A 103 15.57 6.93 -6.83
CA ASN A 103 15.42 8.30 -7.36
C ASN A 103 14.06 8.50 -8.03
N PRO A 104 13.29 9.54 -7.66
CA PRO A 104 11.97 9.78 -8.24
C PRO A 104 11.99 10.01 -9.76
N ASN A 105 13.14 10.42 -10.31
CA ASN A 105 13.31 10.75 -11.71
C ASN A 105 13.90 9.61 -12.57
N LYS A 106 14.26 8.46 -11.97
CA LYS A 106 14.95 7.34 -12.65
C LYS A 106 14.22 6.73 -13.85
N ALA A 107 12.93 7.00 -14.01
CA ALA A 107 12.09 6.53 -15.11
C ALA A 107 12.12 7.46 -16.34
N SER A 108 12.88 8.55 -16.31
CA SER A 108 12.93 9.54 -17.39
C SER A 108 14.34 10.07 -17.61
N TRP A 109 14.56 10.75 -18.74
CA TRP A 109 15.86 11.31 -19.10
C TRP A 109 15.69 12.72 -19.67
N THR A 110 16.43 13.68 -19.12
CA THR A 110 16.32 15.10 -19.50
C THR A 110 17.70 15.74 -19.70
N TRP A 111 17.77 16.65 -20.68
CA TRP A 111 18.93 17.49 -20.93
C TRP A 111 18.98 18.68 -19.95
N GLY A 112 20.17 19.27 -19.79
CA GLY A 112 20.37 20.51 -19.03
C GLY A 112 21.14 20.32 -17.72
N PRO A 113 21.56 21.42 -17.07
CA PRO A 113 22.29 21.37 -15.81
C PRO A 113 21.45 20.78 -14.66
N ASP A 114 20.13 20.95 -14.70
CA ASP A 114 19.17 20.35 -13.76
C ASP A 114 18.55 19.07 -14.32
N GLY A 115 19.13 18.52 -15.39
CA GLY A 115 18.64 17.31 -16.05
C GLY A 115 19.07 16.04 -15.29
N HIS A 116 18.29 14.98 -15.47
CA HIS A 116 18.42 13.71 -14.75
C HIS A 116 18.35 12.51 -15.69
N GLY A 117 18.55 11.33 -15.13
CA GLY A 117 18.51 10.06 -15.82
C GLY A 117 19.90 9.50 -16.08
N ALA A 118 20.01 8.17 -15.92
CA ALA A 118 21.26 7.45 -16.04
C ALA A 118 21.85 7.51 -17.45
N ILE A 119 23.16 7.37 -17.53
CA ILE A 119 23.93 7.39 -18.78
C ILE A 119 24.51 6.00 -19.00
N LEU A 120 24.42 5.51 -20.24
CA LEU A 120 25.01 4.24 -20.65
C LEU A 120 26.06 4.51 -21.74
N LEU A 121 27.26 3.98 -21.53
CA LEU A 121 28.33 4.03 -22.52
C LEU A 121 28.26 2.80 -23.43
N VAL A 122 28.58 3.00 -24.70
CA VAL A 122 28.87 1.88 -25.59
C VAL A 122 30.24 1.34 -25.20
N ASN A 123 30.32 0.06 -24.86
CA ASN A 123 31.61 -0.59 -24.67
C ASN A 123 32.26 -0.85 -26.04
N CYS A 124 33.20 0.02 -26.43
CA CYS A 124 33.93 -0.05 -27.69
C CYS A 124 35.41 -0.43 -27.53
N ASP A 125 35.84 -0.79 -26.31
CA ASP A 125 37.21 -1.20 -26.08
C ASP A 125 37.38 -2.74 -26.22
N LYS A 126 38.58 -3.22 -25.92
CA LYS A 126 38.89 -4.64 -25.87
C LYS A 126 39.56 -4.94 -24.53
N GLU A 127 38.77 -5.44 -23.58
CA GLU A 127 39.24 -5.79 -22.24
C GLU A 127 40.29 -6.91 -22.23
N SER A 128 40.18 -7.88 -23.15
CA SER A 128 41.09 -9.04 -23.24
C SER A 128 41.89 -9.03 -24.56
N PRO A 129 43.19 -9.37 -24.57
CA PRO A 129 44.06 -9.29 -25.74
C PRO A 129 43.67 -10.12 -26.97
#